data_AF-A0A0B6X153-F1
#
_entry.id   AF-A0A0B6X153-F1
#
_cell.length_a   1.000
_cell.length_b   1.000
_cell.length_c   1.000
_cell.angle_alpha   90.00
_cell.angle_beta   90.00
_cell.angle_gamma   90.00
#
_symmetry.space_group_name_H-M   'P 1'
#
loop_
_entity.id
_entity.type
_entity.pdbx_description
1 polymer ?
#
loop_
_entity_poly.entity_id
_entity_poly.type
_entity_poly.pdbx_seq_one_letter_code
_entity_poly.pdbx_strand_id
1 'polypeptide(L)' 'MKARSRELLDHAIAAMVAAIDVYNKPDFPYRAESFTILALNAWELLLKAKWLVMNKNRLNSLYMREGKGGKRPRYKRT' A
#
# COMPACT_ATOMS: atom_id res chain seq x y z
N MET A 1 -9.40 20.35 -2.92
CA MET A 1 -8.75 19.15 -2.36
C MET A 1 -9.35 17.92 -3.05
N LYS A 2 -8.54 17.04 -3.63
CA LYS A 2 -9.04 15.79 -4.23
C LYS A 2 -9.57 14.88 -3.11
N ALA A 3 -10.48 13.96 -3.45
CA ALA A 3 -10.89 12.92 -2.52
C ALA A 3 -9.71 11.96 -2.29
N ARG A 4 -9.43 11.59 -1.04
CA ARG A 4 -8.37 10.61 -0.68
C ARG A 4 -8.40 9.33 -1.50
N SER A 5 -9.58 8.77 -1.76
CA SER A 5 -9.73 7.60 -2.65
C SER A 5 -9.22 7.87 -4.07
N ARG A 6 -9.40 9.09 -4.58
CA ARG A 6 -8.88 9.49 -5.90
C ARG A 6 -7.37 9.66 -5.89
N GLU A 7 -6.80 10.20 -4.81
CA GLU A 7 -5.35 10.29 -4.65
C GLU A 7 -4.70 8.91 -4.64
N LEU A 8 -5.26 7.95 -3.89
CA LEU A 8 -4.78 6.56 -3.89
C LEU A 8 -4.92 5.89 -5.27
N LEU A 9 -6.00 6.17 -6.01
CA LEU A 9 -6.18 5.65 -7.36
C LEU A 9 -5.16 6.24 -8.34
N ASP A 10 -4.94 7.56 -8.31
CA ASP A 10 -3.96 8.23 -9.16
C ASP A 10 -2.54 7.65 -8.88
N HIS A 11 -2.21 7.37 -7.62
CA HIS A 11 -0.96 6.70 -7.24
C HIS A 11 -0.90 5.22 -7.67
N ALA A 12 -1.99 4.48 -7.55
CA ALA A 12 -2.07 3.09 -8.01
C ALA A 12 -1.78 2.97 -9.51
N ILE A 13 -2.37 3.86 -10.31
CA ILE A 13 -2.13 3.92 -11.76
C ILE A 13 -0.66 4.24 -12.04
N ALA A 14 -0.11 5.28 -11.40
CA ALA A 14 1.29 5.65 -11.58
C ALA A 14 2.26 4.52 -11.20
N ALA A 15 1.99 3.81 -10.09
CA ALA A 15 2.80 2.68 -9.65
C ALA A 15 2.75 1.49 -10.63
N MET A 16 1.57 1.20 -11.21
CA MET A 16 1.43 0.13 -12.20
C MET A 16 2.16 0.46 -13.51
N VAL A 17 2.05 1.71 -13.97
CA VAL A 17 2.80 2.17 -15.17
C VAL A 17 4.31 2.05 -14.93
N ALA A 18 4.79 2.51 -13.78
CA ALA A 18 6.20 2.36 -13.41
C ALA A 18 6.64 0.89 -13.33
N ALA A 19 5.77 -0.01 -12.84
CA ALA A 19 6.06 -1.43 -12.83
C ALA A 19 6.27 -1.94 -14.27
N ILE A 20 5.34 -1.64 -15.18
CA ILE A 20 5.42 -2.05 -16.59
C ILE A 20 6.68 -1.49 -17.26
N ASP A 21 7.04 -0.24 -17.01
CA ASP A 21 8.25 0.38 -17.55
C ASP A 21 9.52 -0.34 -17.08
N VAL A 22 9.59 -0.68 -15.79
CA VAL A 22 10.71 -1.46 -15.21
C VAL A 22 10.79 -2.85 -15.84
N TYR A 23 9.64 -3.49 -16.07
CA TYR A 23 9.60 -4.81 -16.71
C TYR A 23 10.04 -4.77 -18.18
N ASN A 24 9.67 -3.73 -18.91
CA ASN A 24 10.03 -3.59 -20.31
C ASN A 24 11.46 -3.10 -20.54
N LYS A 25 12.15 -2.59 -19.50
CA LYS A 25 13.51 -2.07 -19.63
C LYS A 25 14.51 -3.21 -19.89
N PRO A 26 15.32 -3.15 -20.96
CA PRO A 26 16.41 -4.10 -21.19
C PRO A 26 17.51 -3.93 -20.14
N ASP A 27 18.24 -5.02 -19.86
CA ASP A 27 19.38 -5.06 -18.92
C ASP A 27 19.13 -4.40 -17.56
N PHE A 28 17.97 -4.68 -16.95
CA PHE A 28 17.65 -4.28 -15.59
C PHE A 28 17.85 -5.47 -14.62
N PRO A 29 18.94 -5.49 -13.83
CA PRO A 29 19.10 -6.47 -12.76
C PRO A 29 17.95 -6.34 -11.76
N TYR A 30 17.45 -7.46 -11.23
CA TYR A 30 16.29 -7.50 -10.32
C TYR A 30 14.96 -6.98 -10.92
N ARG A 31 14.81 -7.10 -12.24
CA ARG A 31 13.62 -6.62 -12.96
C ARG A 31 12.33 -7.27 -12.49
N ALA A 32 12.33 -8.59 -12.31
CA ALA A 32 11.14 -9.31 -11.90
C ALA A 32 10.73 -8.89 -10.48
N GLU A 33 11.69 -8.83 -9.56
CA GLU A 33 11.48 -8.44 -8.17
C GLU A 33 11.00 -6.99 -8.06
N SER A 34 11.62 -6.08 -8.80
CA SER A 34 11.25 -4.66 -8.83
C SER A 34 9.86 -4.45 -9.44
N PHE A 35 9.55 -5.15 -10.53
CA PHE A 35 8.20 -5.19 -11.11
C PHE A 35 7.20 -5.69 -10.07
N THR A 36 7.47 -6.81 -9.40
CA THR A 36 6.56 -7.41 -8.42
C THR A 36 6.29 -6.48 -7.26
N ILE A 37 7.30 -5.80 -6.71
CA ILE A 37 7.13 -4.83 -5.61
C ILE A 37 6.22 -3.67 -6.05
N LEU A 38 6.48 -3.09 -7.23
CA LEU A 38 5.69 -1.97 -7.74
C LEU A 38 4.26 -2.38 -8.08
N ALA A 39 4.09 -3.54 -8.73
CA ALA A 39 2.78 -4.07 -9.10
C ALA A 39 1.94 -4.41 -7.85
N LEU A 40 2.55 -5.02 -6.82
CA LEU A 40 1.86 -5.29 -5.55
C LEU A 40 1.42 -4.00 -4.86
N ASN A 41 2.29 -2.99 -4.79
CA ASN A 41 1.93 -1.68 -4.24
C ASN A 41 0.79 -1.03 -5.03
N ALA A 42 0.81 -1.12 -6.36
CA ALA A 42 -0.27 -0.60 -7.20
C ALA A 42 -1.61 -1.28 -6.90
N TRP A 43 -1.64 -2.61 -6.78
CA TRP A 43 -2.83 -3.36 -6.40
C TRP A 43 -3.31 -3.03 -4.99
N GLU A 44 -2.41 -2.91 -4.02
CA GLU A 44 -2.73 -2.52 -2.65
C GLU A 44 -3.40 -1.14 -2.60
N LEU A 45 -2.83 -0.14 -3.29
CA LEU A 45 -3.38 1.21 -3.37
C LEU A 45 -4.75 1.23 -4.07
N LEU A 46 -4.92 0.47 -5.15
CA LEU A 46 -6.19 0.34 -5.87
C LEU A 46 -7.29 -0.22 -4.97
N LEU A 47 -6.99 -1.28 -4.22
CA LEU A 47 -7.94 -1.90 -3.30
C LEU A 47 -8.29 -0.95 -2.14
N LYS A 48 -7.31 -0.25 -1.56
CA LYS A 48 -7.56 0.78 -0.54
C LYS A 48 -8.42 1.92 -1.08
N ALA A 49 -8.19 2.37 -2.32
CA ALA A 49 -9.00 3.39 -2.98
C ALA A 49 -10.45 2.94 -3.12
N LYS A 50 -10.67 1.72 -3.63
CA LYS A 50 -12.00 1.11 -3.78
C LYS A 50 -12.71 0.99 -2.43
N TRP A 51 -12.01 0.51 -1.41
CA TRP A 51 -12.54 0.39 -0.05
C TRP A 51 -12.96 1.74 0.53
N LEU A 52 -12.16 2.79 0.35
CA LEU A 52 -12.51 4.14 0.78
C LEU A 52 -13.76 4.67 0.07
N VAL A 53 -13.91 4.46 -1.24
CA VAL A 53 -15.13 4.85 -1.97
C VAL A 53 -16.36 4.19 -1.34
N MET A 54 -16.29 2.88 -1.06
CA MET A 54 -17.39 2.13 -0.44
C MET A 54 -17.69 2.62 1.00
N ASN A 55 -16.69 3.17 1.70
CA ASN A 55 -16.80 3.63 3.08
C ASN A 55 -16.98 5.16 3.23
N LYS A 56 -17.43 5.86 2.18
CA LYS A 56 -17.63 7.32 2.16
C LYS A 56 -16.34 8.11 2.47
N ASN A 57 -15.21 7.61 2.00
CA ASN A 57 -13.88 8.21 2.13
C ASN A 57 -13.38 8.39 3.59
N ARG A 58 -13.89 7.57 4.52
CA ARG A 58 -13.53 7.58 5.94
C ARG A 58 -12.24 6.79 6.18
N LEU A 59 -11.16 7.46 6.58
CA LEU A 59 -9.85 6.81 6.84
C LEU A 59 -9.91 5.73 7.93
N ASN A 60 -10.82 5.88 8.90
CA ASN A 60 -10.99 4.90 9.98
C ASN A 60 -11.42 3.51 9.47
N SER A 61 -11.87 3.39 8.21
CA SER A 61 -12.16 2.08 7.61
C SER A 61 -10.91 1.34 7.12
N LEU A 62 -9.76 2.03 7.01
CA LEU A 62 -8.47 1.45 6.63
C LEU A 62 -7.57 1.20 7.83
N TYR A 63 -7.60 2.09 8.82
CA TYR A 63 -6.72 2.02 9.97
C TYR A 63 -7.47 1.53 11.20
N MET A 64 -7.01 0.41 11.76
CA MET A 64 -7.38 0.01 13.11
C MET A 64 -6.39 0.65 14.08
N ARG A 65 -6.90 1.36 15.09
CA ARG A 65 -6.05 1.74 16.22
C ARG A 65 -5.68 0.48 16.96
N GLU A 66 -4.39 0.14 16.96
CA GLU A 66 -3.87 -0.84 17.89
C GLU A 66 -4.06 -0.24 19.30
N GLY A 67 -5.00 -0.80 20.07
CA GLY A 67 -5.13 -0.45 21.47
C GLY A 67 -3.80 -0.74 22.17
N LYS A 68 -3.38 0.10 23.11
CA LYS A 68 -2.20 -0.17 23.94
C LYS A 68 -2.38 -1.53 24.62
N GLY A 69 -1.85 -2.58 24.01
CA GLY A 69 -1.82 -3.92 24.58
C GLY A 69 -1.18 -3.81 25.96
N GLY A 70 -1.84 -4.35 26.97
CA GLY A 70 -1.39 -4.35 28.35
C GLY A 70 0.08 -4.75 28.43
N LYS A 71 0.83 -4.05 29.29
CA LYS A 71 2.25 -4.31 29.59
C LYS A 71 2.48 -5.82 29.71
N ARG A 72 3.21 -6.42 28.76
CA ARG A 72 3.69 -7.80 28.94
C ARG A 72 4.55 -7.82 30.23
N PRO A 73 4.32 -8.74 31.19
CA PRO A 73 5.19 -8.82 32.36
C PRO A 73 6.61 -9.17 31.88
N ARG A 74 7.53 -8.23 32.10
CA ARG A 74 8.95 -8.42 31.80
C ARG A 74 9.53 -9.32 32.88
N TYR A 75 9.66 -10.61 32.61
CA TYR A 75 10.43 -11.49 33.49
C TYR A 75 11.88 -11.03 33.46
N LYS A 76 12.42 -10.61 34.62
CA LYS A 76 13.84 -10.33 34.79
C LYS A 76 14.56 -11.68 34.77
N ARG A 77 15.43 -11.91 33.78
CA ARG A 77 16.46 -12.94 33.91
C ARG A 77 17.59 -12.35 34.76
N THR A 78 17.80 -12.97 35.92
CA THR A 78 19.06 -12.96 36.67
C THR A 78 20.17 -13.55 35.81
#